data_AF-A0AAV5J952-F1
#
_entry.id   AF-A0AAV5J952-F1
#
_cell.length_a   1.000
_cell.length_b   1.000
_cell.length_c   1.000
_cell.angle_alpha   90.00
_cell.angle_beta   90.00
_cell.angle_gamma   90.00
#
_symmetry.space_group_name_H-M   'P 1'
#
loop_
_entity.id
_entity.type
_entity.pdbx_description
1 polymer ?
#
loop_
_entity_poly.entity_id
_entity_poly.type
_entity_poly.pdbx_seq_one_letter_code
_entity_poly.pdbx_strand_id
1 'polypeptide(L)'
;MREAANISKYGSVVLILGSDFVREVSQAAPEVWVVVILYKEGFPECRLLLQCLEELASRYPATKFVKIISTDCIPNYPDRNLPTLLVYNNGAVKANYVGLNSFGQRCTPEGVALVLCQSDPVLNDGQSGSNPSREAVIQGIRQKFIEKVVTEHEDDNDDGSSSD
;
A
#
# COMPACT_ATOMS: atom_id res chain seq x y z
N MET A 1 -9.65 -9.78 28.42
CA MET A 1 -8.38 -9.43 27.75
C MET A 1 -8.08 -10.52 26.75
N ARG A 2 -8.26 -10.27 25.45
CA ARG A 2 -7.79 -11.17 24.39
C ARG A 2 -6.72 -10.42 23.60
N GLU A 3 -5.48 -10.81 23.90
CA GLU A 3 -4.38 -11.00 22.95
C GLU A 3 -4.15 -9.91 21.90
N ALA A 4 -3.42 -8.86 22.32
CA ALA A 4 -2.55 -8.13 21.40
C ALA A 4 -1.31 -9.00 21.11
N ALA A 5 -1.48 -10.07 20.33
CA ALA A 5 -0.41 -10.97 19.93
C ALA A 5 0.10 -10.56 18.54
N ASN A 6 1.20 -9.79 18.53
CA ASN A 6 2.24 -9.77 17.48
C ASN A 6 1.73 -9.81 16.02
N ILE A 7 1.25 -8.67 15.50
CA ILE A 7 0.62 -8.57 14.18
C ILE A 7 1.67 -8.17 13.12
N SER A 8 2.76 -8.93 13.01
CA SER A 8 3.75 -8.80 11.92
C SER A 8 3.63 -10.01 10.98
N LYS A 9 2.43 -10.24 10.44
CA LYS A 9 2.11 -11.47 9.69
C LYS A 9 2.36 -11.34 8.19
N TYR A 10 2.33 -10.11 7.67
CA TYR A 10 2.52 -9.80 6.25
C TYR A 10 3.88 -9.11 6.05
N GLY A 11 4.12 -8.56 4.87
CA GLY A 11 5.43 -7.97 4.54
C GLY A 11 5.77 -7.90 3.05
N SER A 12 4.92 -8.46 2.19
CA SER A 12 5.10 -8.48 0.73
C SER A 12 3.75 -8.49 0.01
N VAL A 13 3.75 -8.20 -1.30
CA VAL A 13 2.55 -8.31 -2.12
C VAL A 13 2.43 -9.73 -2.68
N VAL A 14 1.46 -10.49 -2.15
CA VAL A 14 1.26 -11.90 -2.51
C VAL A 14 0.34 -12.03 -3.72
N LEU A 15 0.74 -12.80 -4.74
CA LEU A 15 -0.15 -13.17 -5.85
C LEU A 15 -1.19 -14.19 -5.36
N ILE A 16 -2.46 -13.92 -5.62
CA ILE A 16 -3.57 -14.84 -5.34
C ILE A 16 -4.32 -15.18 -6.63
N LEU A 17 -4.95 -16.36 -6.65
CA LEU A 17 -5.85 -16.75 -7.73
C LEU A 17 -7.29 -16.30 -7.43
N GLY A 18 -8.15 -16.29 -8.45
CA GLY A 18 -9.59 -16.02 -8.27
C GLY A 18 -10.25 -16.94 -7.24
N SER A 19 -9.85 -18.22 -7.20
CA SER A 19 -10.34 -19.21 -6.22
C SER A 19 -9.96 -18.89 -4.77
N ASP A 20 -8.89 -18.12 -4.57
CA ASP A 20 -8.40 -17.73 -3.24
C ASP A 20 -9.05 -16.44 -2.73
N PHE A 21 -9.67 -15.66 -3.61
CA PHE A 21 -10.15 -14.31 -3.30
C PHE A 21 -11.03 -14.26 -2.04
N VAL A 22 -12.00 -15.17 -1.92
CA VAL A 22 -12.91 -15.20 -0.77
C VAL A 22 -12.14 -15.44 0.53
N ARG A 23 -11.23 -16.41 0.56
CA ARG A 23 -10.44 -16.74 1.75
C ARG A 23 -9.47 -15.63 2.10
N GLU A 24 -8.77 -15.09 1.10
CA GLU A 24 -7.67 -14.16 1.30
C GLU A 24 -8.14 -12.72 1.54
N VAL A 25 -9.31 -12.34 1.02
CA VAL A 25 -9.83 -10.96 1.05
C VAL A 25 -11.15 -10.88 1.83
N SER A 26 -12.20 -11.58 1.39
CA SER A 26 -13.53 -11.44 1.98
C SER A 26 -13.64 -12.01 3.39
N GLN A 27 -12.87 -13.06 3.71
CA GLN A 27 -12.84 -13.75 5.00
C GLN A 27 -11.56 -13.44 5.81
N ALA A 28 -10.83 -12.38 5.44
CA ALA A 28 -9.74 -11.89 6.26
C ALA A 28 -10.24 -11.52 7.67
N ALA A 29 -9.37 -11.65 8.67
CA ALA A 29 -9.73 -11.34 10.06
C ALA A 29 -10.22 -9.89 10.17
N PRO A 30 -11.23 -9.59 11.02
CA PRO A 30 -11.84 -8.25 11.10
C PRO A 30 -10.86 -7.11 11.37
N GLU A 31 -9.78 -7.38 12.10
CA GLU A 31 -8.69 -6.46 12.43
C GLU A 31 -7.68 -6.24 11.29
N VAL A 32 -7.73 -7.07 10.23
CA VAL A 32 -6.80 -6.99 9.10
C VAL A 32 -7.40 -6.13 7.99
N TRP A 33 -6.62 -5.15 7.55
CA TRP A 33 -6.86 -4.42 6.31
C TRP A 33 -6.26 -5.19 5.14
N VAL A 34 -7.01 -5.33 4.05
CA VAL A 34 -6.56 -6.00 2.83
C VAL A 34 -6.58 -5.03 1.66
N VAL A 35 -5.41 -4.78 1.09
CA VAL A 35 -5.22 -3.98 -0.13
C VAL A 35 -5.03 -4.94 -1.30
N VAL A 36 -5.96 -4.91 -2.25
CA VAL A 36 -5.97 -5.77 -3.44
C VAL A 36 -5.67 -4.92 -4.66
N ILE A 37 -4.64 -5.28 -5.43
CA ILE A 37 -4.40 -4.71 -6.75
C ILE A 37 -4.84 -5.68 -7.85
N LEU A 38 -5.81 -5.24 -8.65
CA LEU A 38 -6.15 -5.86 -9.93
C LEU A 38 -5.20 -5.30 -10.98
N TYR A 39 -4.41 -6.18 -11.58
CA TYR A 39 -3.39 -5.80 -12.56
C TYR A 39 -3.42 -6.67 -13.81
N LYS A 40 -2.63 -6.28 -14.80
CA LYS A 40 -2.29 -7.09 -15.96
C LYS A 40 -0.85 -6.81 -16.35
N GLU A 41 -0.15 -7.83 -16.81
CA GLU A 41 1.23 -7.69 -17.28
C GLU A 41 1.30 -6.83 -18.55
N GLY A 42 2.45 -6.19 -18.78
CA GLY A 42 2.66 -5.31 -19.92
C GLY A 42 2.22 -3.85 -19.70
N PHE A 43 1.30 -3.57 -18.76
CA PHE A 43 0.83 -2.21 -18.48
C PHE A 43 1.83 -1.44 -17.59
N PRO A 44 2.40 -0.31 -18.05
CA PRO A 44 3.36 0.48 -17.26
C PRO A 44 2.80 0.98 -15.94
N GLU A 45 1.54 1.41 -15.94
CA GLU A 45 0.85 1.93 -14.76
C GLU A 45 0.67 0.87 -13.68
N CYS A 46 0.41 -0.39 -14.09
CA CYS A 46 0.38 -1.52 -13.17
C CYS A 46 1.74 -1.77 -12.53
N ARG A 47 2.83 -1.71 -13.31
CA ARG A 47 4.20 -1.89 -12.78
C ARG A 47 4.54 -0.81 -11.76
N LEU A 48 4.20 0.45 -12.05
CA LEU A 48 4.49 1.59 -11.18
C LEU A 48 3.76 1.46 -9.83
N LEU A 49 2.46 1.17 -9.83
CA LEU A 49 1.71 1.02 -8.59
C LEU A 49 2.16 -0.23 -7.80
N LEU A 50 2.46 -1.35 -8.48
CA LEU A 50 3.01 -2.55 -7.84
C LEU A 50 4.31 -2.25 -7.10
N GLN A 51 5.23 -1.49 -7.69
CA GLN A 51 6.49 -1.12 -7.04
C GLN A 51 6.23 -0.33 -5.74
N CYS A 52 5.28 0.60 -5.76
CA CYS A 52 4.89 1.34 -4.55
C CYS A 52 4.31 0.40 -3.48
N LEU A 53 3.45 -0.53 -3.88
CA LEU A 53 2.81 -1.45 -2.95
C LEU A 53 3.79 -2.46 -2.34
N GLU A 54 4.82 -2.92 -3.07
CA GLU A 54 5.87 -3.77 -2.51
C GLU A 54 6.66 -3.04 -1.42
N GLU A 55 6.99 -1.76 -1.64
CA GLU A 55 7.65 -0.96 -0.62
C GLU A 55 6.76 -0.76 0.61
N LEU A 56 5.48 -0.42 0.42
CA LEU A 56 4.53 -0.26 1.52
C LEU A 56 4.29 -1.57 2.26
N ALA A 57 4.18 -2.70 1.57
CA ALA A 57 4.00 -4.00 2.20
C ALA A 57 5.15 -4.32 3.16
N SER A 58 6.38 -4.01 2.78
CA SER A 58 7.56 -4.22 3.65
C SER A 58 7.54 -3.34 4.91
N ARG A 59 6.97 -2.13 4.80
CA ARG A 59 6.89 -1.15 5.90
C ARG A 59 5.70 -1.39 6.84
N TYR A 60 4.64 -2.02 6.37
CA TYR A 60 3.37 -2.16 7.09
C TYR A 60 2.93 -3.64 7.21
N PRO A 61 3.68 -4.49 7.94
CA PRO A 61 3.44 -5.93 8.00
C PRO A 61 2.16 -6.37 8.73
N ALA A 62 1.41 -5.45 9.35
CA ALA A 62 0.07 -5.74 9.86
C ALA A 62 -1.02 -5.58 8.79
N THR A 63 -0.69 -4.94 7.67
CA THR A 63 -1.58 -4.76 6.52
C THR A 63 -1.31 -5.83 5.48
N LYS A 64 -2.36 -6.45 4.96
CA LYS A 64 -2.23 -7.47 3.93
C LYS A 64 -2.27 -6.84 2.55
N PHE A 65 -1.27 -7.12 1.74
CA PHE A 65 -1.23 -6.72 0.34
C PHE A 65 -1.29 -7.95 -0.55
N VAL A 66 -2.21 -7.94 -1.52
CA VAL A 66 -2.35 -9.00 -2.51
C VAL A 66 -2.50 -8.43 -3.90
N LYS A 67 -2.03 -9.18 -4.90
CA LYS A 67 -2.21 -8.89 -6.31
C LYS A 67 -2.96 -10.04 -6.99
N ILE A 68 -3.78 -9.70 -7.98
CA ILE A 68 -4.55 -10.68 -8.75
C ILE A 68 -4.64 -10.21 -10.20
N ILE A 69 -4.54 -11.15 -11.15
CA ILE A 69 -4.81 -10.83 -12.56
C ILE A 69 -6.25 -10.36 -12.66
N SER A 70 -6.46 -9.18 -13.25
CA SER A 70 -7.76 -8.51 -13.29
C SER A 70 -8.89 -9.38 -13.82
N THR A 71 -8.61 -10.19 -14.85
CA THR A 71 -9.58 -11.12 -15.45
C THR A 71 -9.84 -12.38 -14.62
N ASP A 72 -8.90 -12.76 -13.74
CA ASP A 72 -9.10 -13.87 -12.79
C ASP A 72 -10.00 -13.43 -11.64
N CYS A 73 -9.98 -12.13 -11.30
CA CYS A 73 -10.85 -11.54 -10.31
C CYS A 73 -12.25 -11.22 -10.89
N ILE A 74 -12.30 -10.59 -12.07
CA ILE A 74 -13.53 -10.13 -12.71
C ILE A 74 -13.46 -10.48 -14.21
N PRO A 75 -14.31 -11.39 -14.72
CA PRO A 75 -14.33 -11.73 -16.13
C PRO A 75 -14.52 -10.50 -17.02
N ASN A 76 -13.72 -10.38 -18.07
CA ASN A 76 -13.74 -9.24 -19.02
C ASN A 76 -13.52 -7.87 -18.37
N TYR A 77 -12.75 -7.78 -17.28
CA TYR A 77 -12.41 -6.49 -16.67
C TYR A 77 -11.73 -5.55 -17.69
N PRO A 78 -12.21 -4.30 -17.87
CA PRO A 78 -11.67 -3.44 -18.92
C PRO A 78 -10.23 -3.00 -18.64
N ASP A 79 -9.35 -3.18 -19.63
CA ASP A 79 -7.94 -2.78 -19.51
C ASP A 79 -7.76 -1.27 -19.20
N ARG A 80 -8.66 -0.40 -19.67
CA ARG A 80 -8.66 1.05 -19.37
C ARG A 80 -8.84 1.39 -17.88
N ASN A 81 -9.32 0.44 -17.09
CA ASN A 81 -9.51 0.62 -15.65
C ASN A 81 -8.27 0.19 -14.86
N LEU A 82 -7.25 -0.37 -15.51
CA LEU A 82 -6.06 -0.85 -14.84
C LEU A 82 -5.04 0.27 -14.58
N PRO A 83 -4.27 0.18 -13.47
CA PRO A 83 -4.50 -0.70 -12.33
C PRO A 83 -5.75 -0.30 -11.54
N THR A 84 -6.39 -1.25 -10.85
CA THR A 84 -7.44 -0.94 -9.89
C THR A 84 -7.02 -1.39 -8.49
N LEU A 85 -7.11 -0.50 -7.51
CA LEU A 85 -6.82 -0.77 -6.11
C LEU A 85 -8.12 -0.84 -5.31
N LEU A 86 -8.38 -1.98 -4.67
CA LEU A 86 -9.50 -2.18 -3.77
C LEU A 86 -8.99 -2.27 -2.34
N VAL A 87 -9.68 -1.61 -1.41
CA VAL A 87 -9.41 -1.72 0.02
C VAL A 87 -10.57 -2.44 0.68
N TYR A 88 -10.27 -3.54 1.37
CA TYR A 88 -11.23 -4.33 2.13
C TYR A 88 -10.92 -4.30 3.62
N ASN A 89 -11.97 -4.29 4.43
CA ASN A 89 -11.89 -4.59 5.85
C ASN A 89 -13.24 -5.13 6.34
N ASN A 90 -13.20 -6.13 7.22
CA ASN A 90 -14.38 -6.81 7.76
C ASN A 90 -15.35 -7.29 6.65
N GLY A 91 -14.79 -7.92 5.61
CA GLY A 91 -15.53 -8.49 4.48
C GLY A 91 -16.18 -7.48 3.51
N ALA A 92 -16.02 -6.18 3.74
CA ALA A 92 -16.63 -5.13 2.92
C ALA A 92 -15.58 -4.30 2.19
N VAL A 93 -15.92 -3.84 0.99
CA VAL A 93 -15.15 -2.82 0.26
C VAL A 93 -15.26 -1.49 1.00
N LYS A 94 -14.11 -0.88 1.29
CA LYS A 94 -13.97 0.43 1.94
C LYS A 94 -13.56 1.51 0.97
N ALA A 95 -12.76 1.17 -0.02
CA ALA A 95 -12.37 2.08 -1.09
C ALA A 95 -12.10 1.35 -2.40
N ASN A 96 -12.27 2.07 -3.51
CA ASN A 96 -12.01 1.62 -4.87
C ASN A 96 -11.35 2.76 -5.66
N TYR A 97 -10.13 2.54 -6.14
CA TYR A 97 -9.35 3.50 -6.91
C TYR A 97 -9.04 2.91 -8.29
N VAL A 98 -9.54 3.56 -9.34
CA VAL A 98 -9.36 3.15 -10.73
C VAL A 98 -8.29 4.02 -11.37
N GLY A 99 -7.28 3.39 -11.99
CA GLY A 99 -6.11 4.06 -12.56
C GLY A 99 -5.21 4.71 -11.50
N LEU A 100 -4.36 5.62 -11.94
CA LEU A 100 -3.36 6.29 -11.08
C LEU A 100 -3.76 7.69 -10.59
N ASN A 101 -4.87 8.24 -11.09
CA ASN A 101 -5.23 9.65 -10.87
C ASN A 101 -5.32 10.04 -9.39
N SER A 102 -5.74 9.10 -8.53
CA SER A 102 -5.85 9.32 -7.10
C SER A 102 -4.50 9.45 -6.39
N PHE A 103 -3.42 8.88 -6.93
CA PHE A 103 -2.12 8.74 -6.26
C PHE A 103 -1.11 9.84 -6.61
N GLY A 104 -1.58 10.92 -7.23
CA GLY A 104 -0.76 12.05 -7.65
C GLY A 104 0.04 11.78 -8.92
N GLN A 105 0.60 12.86 -9.49
CA GLN A 105 1.19 12.83 -10.83
C GLN A 105 2.37 11.85 -10.99
N ARG A 106 3.14 11.63 -9.93
CA ARG A 106 4.31 10.73 -9.93
C ARG A 106 4.04 9.35 -9.35
N CYS A 107 2.86 9.12 -8.76
CA CYS A 107 2.51 7.87 -8.07
C CYS A 107 3.67 7.32 -7.21
N THR A 108 4.00 7.99 -6.10
CA THR A 108 5.06 7.55 -5.18
C THR A 108 4.49 6.71 -4.03
N PRO A 109 5.31 5.90 -3.32
CA PRO A 109 4.88 5.15 -2.15
C PRO A 109 4.19 6.04 -1.10
N GLU A 110 4.71 7.24 -0.87
CA GLU A 110 4.17 8.20 0.11
C GLU A 110 2.82 8.78 -0.37
N GLY A 111 2.67 9.05 -1.66
CA GLY A 111 1.41 9.48 -2.26
C GLY A 111 0.34 8.40 -2.14
N VAL A 112 0.70 7.14 -2.44
CA VAL A 112 -0.18 5.98 -2.26
C VAL A 112 -0.57 5.81 -0.80
N ALA A 113 0.40 5.90 0.12
CA ALA A 113 0.15 5.79 1.55
C ALA A 113 -0.79 6.88 2.07
N LEU A 114 -0.62 8.12 1.62
CA LEU A 114 -1.48 9.23 2.00
C LEU A 114 -2.92 8.95 1.58
N VAL A 115 -3.14 8.51 0.33
CA VAL A 115 -4.47 8.18 -0.21
C VAL A 115 -5.12 7.03 0.55
N LEU A 116 -4.36 5.95 0.79
CA LEU A 116 -4.85 4.80 1.56
C LEU A 116 -5.30 5.21 2.98
N CYS A 117 -4.60 6.15 3.59
CA CYS A 117 -4.88 6.62 4.95
C CYS A 117 -5.79 7.86 5.02
N GLN A 118 -6.42 8.28 3.91
CA GLN A 118 -7.24 9.49 3.90
C GLN A 118 -8.45 9.41 4.83
N SER A 119 -9.08 8.25 4.96
CA SER A 119 -10.30 8.06 5.76
C SER A 119 -10.12 7.04 6.89
N ASP A 120 -9.32 6.00 6.66
CA ASP A 120 -9.15 4.88 7.58
C ASP A 120 -7.65 4.59 7.80
N PRO A 121 -7.24 4.02 8.95
CA PRO A 121 -5.84 3.68 9.22
C PRO A 121 -5.46 2.36 8.51
N VAL A 122 -5.52 2.36 7.18
CA VAL A 122 -5.28 1.16 6.34
C VAL A 122 -3.86 0.60 6.55
N LEU A 123 -2.87 1.48 6.70
CA LEU A 123 -1.47 1.12 6.85
C LEU A 123 -1.08 1.00 8.33
N ASN A 124 -0.71 -0.21 8.73
CA ASN A 124 -0.34 -0.55 10.10
C ASN A 124 0.98 -1.34 10.15
N ASP A 125 1.92 -0.88 10.97
CA ASP A 125 3.26 -1.45 11.14
C ASP A 125 3.36 -2.49 12.29
N GLY A 126 2.26 -2.72 13.01
CA GLY A 126 2.19 -3.66 14.13
C GLY A 126 2.85 -3.17 15.42
N GLN A 127 3.47 -1.98 15.44
CA GLN A 127 4.22 -1.47 16.59
C GLN A 127 3.38 -0.58 17.51
N SER A 128 2.26 -0.05 17.02
CA SER A 128 1.33 0.73 17.84
C SER A 128 0.47 -0.19 18.72
N GLY A 129 0.79 -0.28 20.02
CA GLY A 129 -0.01 -1.00 21.04
C GLY A 129 -1.44 -0.48 21.26
N SER A 130 -1.84 0.54 20.49
CA SER A 130 -3.17 1.12 20.40
C SER A 130 -3.50 1.26 18.91
N ASN A 131 -4.71 0.90 18.45
CA ASN A 131 -5.17 1.20 17.07
C ASN A 131 -4.75 2.63 16.69
N PRO A 132 -3.73 2.81 15.81
CA PRO A 132 -3.18 4.14 15.58
C PRO A 132 -4.28 4.99 14.94
N SER A 133 -4.47 6.20 15.48
CA SER A 133 -5.38 7.14 14.84
C SER A 133 -4.88 7.47 13.45
N ARG A 134 -5.81 7.78 12.56
CA ARG A 134 -5.52 8.28 11.21
C ARG A 134 -4.44 9.38 11.23
N GLU A 135 -4.56 10.33 12.16
CA GLU A 135 -3.64 11.44 12.32
C GLU A 135 -2.22 10.97 12.62
N ALA A 136 -2.06 9.94 13.47
CA ALA A 136 -0.75 9.38 13.80
C ALA A 136 -0.09 8.71 12.58
N VAL A 137 -0.85 7.96 11.78
CA VAL A 137 -0.34 7.33 10.55
C VAL A 137 0.09 8.39 9.54
N ILE A 138 -0.76 9.40 9.31
CA ILE A 138 -0.44 10.51 8.39
C ILE A 138 0.78 11.29 8.87
N GLN A 139 0.92 11.54 10.17
CA GLN A 139 2.08 12.22 10.73
C GLN A 139 3.36 11.39 10.52
N GLY A 140 3.31 10.08 10.71
CA GLY A 140 4.42 9.19 10.42
C GLY A 140 4.83 9.20 8.94
N ILE A 141 3.87 9.24 8.02
CA ILE A 141 4.14 9.38 6.57
C ILE A 141 4.81 10.72 6.28
N ARG A 142 4.29 11.83 6.85
CA ARG A 142 4.84 13.17 6.68
C ARG A 142 6.27 13.28 7.20
N GLN A 143 6.54 12.73 8.38
CA GLN A 143 7.88 12.77 8.97
C GLN A 143 8.89 12.01 8.10
N LYS A 144 8.54 10.80 7.64
CA LYS A 144 9.39 10.03 6.72
C LYS A 144 9.62 10.73 5.38
N PHE A 145 8.61 11.44 4.86
CA PHE A 145 8.78 12.24 3.64
C PHE A 145 9.80 13.37 3.84
N ILE A 146 9.71 14.08 4.97
CA ILE A 146 10.69 15.13 5.31
C ILE A 146 12.09 14.53 5.45
N GLU A 147 12.24 13.43 6.18
CA GLU A 147 13.54 12.74 6.34
C GLU A 147 14.16 12.36 4.99
N LYS A 148 13.37 11.79 4.08
CA LYS A 148 13.83 11.41 2.73
C LYS A 148 14.29 12.62 1.90
N VAL A 149 13.54 13.72 1.94
CA VAL A 149 13.91 14.96 1.23
C VAL A 149 15.18 15.58 1.81
N VAL A 150 15.37 15.52 3.13
CA VAL A 150 16.58 16.00 3.80
C VAL A 150 17.79 15.17 3.39
N THR A 151 17.70 13.83 3.43
CA THR A 151 18.81 12.95 3.01
C THR A 151 19.19 13.17 1.55
N GLU A 152 18.21 13.36 0.65
CA GLU A 152 18.49 13.64 -0.76
C GLU A 152 19.20 15.00 -0.98
N HIS A 153 19.08 15.97 -0.06
CA HIS A 153 19.78 17.26 -0.15
C HIS A 153 21.15 17.28 0.56
N GLU A 154 21.41 16.35 1.49
CA GLU A 154 22.71 16.23 2.14
C GLU A 154 23.75 15.59 1.22
N ASP A 155 23.34 14.68 0.33
CA ASP A 155 24.22 14.01 -0.64
C ASP A 155 24.72 14.94 -1.78
N ASP A 156 24.06 16.08 -2.02
CA ASP A 156 24.44 17.06 -3.06
C ASP A 156 25.51 18.08 -2.59
N ASN A 157 25.89 18.08 -1.30
CA ASN A 157 26.79 19.09 -0.72
C ASN A 157 28.24 18.62 -0.46
N ASP A 158 28.63 17.40 -0.86
CA ASP A 158 29.99 16.88 -0.64
C ASP A 158 30.82 16.70 -1.92
N ASP A 159 30.64 17.60 -2.90
CA ASP A 159 31.54 17.68 -4.06
C ASP A 159 32.11 19.11 -4.22
N GLY A 160 33.33 19.29 -3.68
CA GLY A 160 34.29 20.23 -4.26
C GLY A 160 34.79 21.34 -3.34
N SER A 161 35.78 21.01 -2.50
CA SER A 161 36.84 21.98 -2.19
C SER A 161 38.16 21.28 -1.87
N SER A 162 38.84 20.80 -2.91
CA SER A 162 40.31 20.69 -2.91
C SER A 162 40.82 21.69 -3.93
N SER A 163 41.19 22.88 -3.45
CA SER A 163 42.00 23.83 -4.23
C SER A 163 43.40 23.80 -3.64
N ASP A 164 44.36 23.51 -4.52
CA ASP A 164 45.81 23.48 -4.31
C ASP A 164 46.40 24.75 -3.67
#